data_AF-A0ABD2GK17-F1
#
_entry.id   AF-A0ABD2GK17-F1
#
_cell.length_a   1.000
_cell.length_b   1.000
_cell.length_c   1.000
_cell.angle_alpha   90.00
_cell.angle_beta   90.00
_cell.angle_gamma   90.00
#
_symmetry.space_group_name_H-M   'P 1'
#
loop_
_entity.id
_entity.type
_entity.pdbx_description
1 polymer ?
#
loop_
_entity_poly.entity_id
_entity_poly.type
_entity_poly.pdbx_seq_one_letter_code
_entity_poly.pdbx_strand_id
1 'polypeptide(L)'
;MSSICEEDSEASLQAQLAECRAQVEHWQGVATICELSKQEELAELQKQCDQEIQSLQEALRETAEQYETRLSVLQSQSGEWRRASGQNMISGRKGNNESPASLTNSLSEAVAVERRQNQPSDLEVSTEGEGTPPTSEAYFSLRHCDSASLSSFSLDTPSLPRKLHAQEDTDSLASTGTLVPEAIYLPPAGHRLVPHGDWDALNAQVSELRGELSRLQEEKEELERELDTQTNKTHKQVSMLQAQVHTSEALLQDLQKSFSQSQSAVQSRLAELSLSQRKVSTELSRLKGEEVQDEPDCFPATLQGAHCEERLRIEIVNLRDQLDTRTEENEVLEVRLSSLKTETERVSSQKEQLQAELLSCRSELEALRVALSHLQSTSKTLSTEKAALQQQSLELRSQVISMRSQVDTSQTVQRDFVQLSQSLQMRLEVIRQAETLEQVREVLEEGRREAASSPVDSP
;
A
#
# COMPACT_ATOMS: atom_id res chain seq x y z
N MET A 1 54.74 -44.90 -51.62
CA MET A 1 54.77 -43.59 -50.92
C MET A 1 53.43 -42.89 -51.02
N SER A 2 52.88 -42.60 -52.20
CA SER A 2 51.55 -41.94 -52.33
C SER A 2 50.45 -42.57 -51.47
N SER A 3 50.25 -43.90 -51.56
CA SER A 3 49.27 -44.67 -50.76
C SER A 3 49.32 -44.37 -49.26
N ILE A 4 50.50 -44.12 -48.69
CA ILE A 4 50.65 -43.88 -47.24
C ILE A 4 50.16 -42.46 -46.89
N CYS A 5 50.47 -41.45 -47.71
CA CYS A 5 49.91 -40.12 -47.53
C CYS A 5 48.39 -40.06 -47.77
N GLU A 6 47.88 -40.93 -48.65
CA GLU A 6 46.44 -41.10 -48.89
C GLU A 6 45.77 -41.72 -47.64
N GLU A 7 46.32 -42.83 -47.11
CA GLU A 7 45.89 -43.48 -45.86
C GLU A 7 45.93 -42.53 -44.64
N ASP A 8 47.02 -41.75 -44.45
CA ASP A 8 47.13 -40.75 -43.39
C ASP A 8 46.05 -39.64 -43.52
N SER A 9 45.73 -39.24 -44.76
CA SER A 9 44.71 -38.21 -45.02
C SER A 9 43.28 -38.74 -44.77
N GLU A 10 43.01 -40.00 -45.12
CA GLU A 10 41.73 -40.65 -44.81
C GLU A 10 41.55 -40.84 -43.30
N ALA A 11 42.60 -41.21 -42.56
CA ALA A 11 42.57 -41.32 -41.11
C ALA A 11 42.29 -39.96 -40.44
N SER A 12 42.92 -38.87 -40.92
CA SER A 12 42.67 -37.51 -40.44
C SER A 12 41.23 -37.05 -40.69
N LEU A 13 40.68 -37.34 -41.88
CA LEU A 13 39.28 -37.03 -42.22
C LEU A 13 38.29 -37.88 -41.41
N GLN A 14 38.59 -39.15 -41.12
CA GLN A 14 37.78 -39.99 -40.23
C GLN A 14 37.78 -39.47 -38.80
N ALA A 15 38.92 -39.00 -38.29
CA ALA A 15 39.01 -38.38 -36.96
C ALA A 15 38.16 -37.10 -36.89
N GLN A 16 38.26 -36.20 -37.87
CA GLN A 16 37.43 -34.99 -37.95
C GLN A 16 35.94 -35.31 -38.06
N LEU A 17 35.55 -36.34 -38.83
CA LEU A 17 34.15 -36.79 -38.91
C LEU A 17 33.63 -37.39 -37.60
N ALA A 18 34.49 -38.06 -36.81
CA ALA A 18 34.14 -38.53 -35.48
C ALA A 18 33.98 -37.38 -34.48
N GLU A 19 34.89 -36.38 -34.52
CA GLU A 19 34.79 -35.18 -33.69
C GLU A 19 33.53 -34.37 -34.00
N CYS A 20 33.24 -34.09 -35.27
CA CYS A 20 32.01 -33.41 -35.69
C CYS A 20 30.74 -34.14 -35.25
N ARG A 21 30.74 -35.48 -35.21
CA ARG A 21 29.62 -36.26 -34.66
C ARG A 21 29.48 -36.08 -33.15
N ALA A 22 30.57 -36.19 -32.40
CA ALA A 22 30.57 -35.97 -30.95
C ALA A 22 30.14 -34.54 -30.59
N GLN A 23 30.53 -33.53 -31.37
CA GLN A 23 30.06 -32.16 -31.22
C GLN A 23 28.56 -32.04 -31.48
N VAL A 24 28.02 -32.68 -32.54
CA VAL A 24 26.57 -32.69 -32.82
C VAL A 24 25.78 -33.41 -31.71
N GLU A 25 26.25 -34.56 -31.23
CA GLU A 25 25.65 -35.30 -30.12
C GLU A 25 25.68 -34.48 -28.81
N HIS A 26 26.77 -33.76 -28.55
CA HIS A 26 26.87 -32.83 -27.42
C HIS A 26 25.85 -31.69 -27.53
N TRP A 27 25.78 -31.00 -28.66
CA TRP A 27 24.82 -29.90 -28.86
C TRP A 27 23.35 -30.38 -28.85
N GLN A 28 23.07 -31.60 -29.31
CA GLN A 28 21.77 -32.24 -29.15
C GLN A 28 21.44 -32.47 -27.66
N GLY A 29 22.38 -33.02 -26.90
CA GLY A 29 22.22 -33.20 -25.45
C GLY A 29 21.97 -31.88 -24.71
N VAL A 30 22.72 -30.83 -25.03
CA VAL A 30 22.51 -29.47 -24.48
C VAL A 30 21.13 -28.95 -24.87
N ALA A 31 20.71 -29.08 -26.13
CA ALA A 31 19.39 -28.63 -26.58
C ALA A 31 18.25 -29.36 -25.85
N THR A 32 18.35 -30.68 -25.65
CA THR A 32 17.37 -31.47 -24.88
C THR A 32 17.34 -31.05 -23.41
N ILE A 33 18.49 -30.78 -22.77
CA ILE A 33 18.53 -30.29 -21.39
C ILE A 33 17.88 -28.90 -21.27
N CYS A 34 18.15 -27.99 -22.21
CA CYS A 34 17.50 -26.68 -22.25
C CYS A 34 15.99 -26.77 -22.50
N GLU A 35 15.54 -27.71 -23.34
CA GLU A 35 14.11 -27.95 -23.57
C GLU A 35 13.42 -28.52 -22.32
N LEU A 36 14.03 -29.49 -21.64
CA LEU A 36 13.50 -30.07 -20.40
C LEU A 36 13.47 -29.04 -19.27
N SER A 37 14.56 -28.29 -19.05
CA SER A 37 14.62 -27.22 -18.05
C SER A 37 13.52 -26.16 -18.27
N LYS A 38 13.25 -25.80 -19.52
CA LYS A 38 12.14 -24.90 -19.87
C LYS A 38 10.76 -25.53 -19.61
N GLN A 39 10.59 -26.83 -19.85
CA GLN A 39 9.35 -27.55 -19.54
C GLN A 39 9.12 -27.64 -18.02
N GLU A 40 10.19 -27.79 -17.23
CA GLU A 40 10.17 -27.76 -15.76
C GLU A 40 9.77 -26.37 -15.24
N GLU A 41 10.43 -25.29 -15.70
CA GLU A 41 10.04 -23.91 -15.35
C GLU A 41 8.57 -23.60 -15.68
N LEU A 42 8.09 -24.01 -16.87
CA LEU A 42 6.69 -23.81 -17.26
C LEU A 42 5.71 -24.64 -16.40
N ALA A 43 6.10 -25.84 -15.95
CA ALA A 43 5.29 -26.66 -15.06
C ALA A 43 5.24 -26.09 -13.63
N GLU A 44 6.34 -25.51 -13.14
CA GLU A 44 6.37 -24.80 -11.85
C GLU A 44 5.54 -23.52 -11.88
N LEU A 45 5.64 -22.71 -12.94
CA LEU A 45 4.81 -21.52 -13.12
C LEU A 45 3.32 -21.87 -13.23
N GLN A 46 2.95 -22.90 -14.00
CA GLN A 46 1.56 -23.37 -14.09
C GLN A 46 1.04 -23.79 -12.70
N LYS A 47 1.84 -24.54 -11.95
CA LYS A 47 1.50 -24.97 -10.57
C LYS A 47 1.35 -23.79 -9.61
N GLN A 48 2.18 -22.75 -9.72
CA GLN A 48 2.04 -21.52 -8.92
C GLN A 48 0.71 -20.82 -9.23
N CYS A 49 0.39 -20.62 -10.52
CA CYS A 49 -0.91 -20.07 -10.95
C CYS A 49 -2.10 -20.88 -10.40
N ASP A 50 -2.05 -22.22 -10.50
CA ASP A 50 -3.11 -23.09 -9.99
C ASP A 50 -3.26 -23.00 -8.46
N GLN A 51 -2.16 -22.78 -7.73
CA GLN A 51 -2.15 -22.59 -6.27
C GLN A 51 -2.68 -21.21 -5.85
N GLU A 52 -2.33 -20.13 -6.57
CA GLU A 52 -2.91 -18.81 -6.36
C GLU A 52 -4.42 -18.80 -6.62
N ILE A 53 -4.86 -19.44 -7.72
CA ILE A 53 -6.29 -19.58 -8.04
C ILE A 53 -7.03 -20.32 -6.92
N GLN A 54 -6.46 -21.40 -6.36
CA GLN A 54 -7.04 -22.13 -5.23
C GLN A 54 -7.09 -21.26 -3.96
N SER A 55 -6.02 -20.54 -3.64
CA SER A 55 -5.98 -19.64 -2.48
C SER A 55 -6.99 -18.50 -2.57
N LEU A 56 -7.18 -17.93 -3.76
CA LEU A 56 -8.18 -16.88 -4.00
C LEU A 56 -9.61 -17.45 -3.94
N GLN A 57 -9.84 -18.67 -4.43
CA GLN A 57 -11.13 -19.35 -4.30
C GLN A 57 -11.46 -19.68 -2.83
N GLU A 58 -10.49 -20.08 -2.01
CA GLU A 58 -10.64 -20.27 -0.57
C GLU A 58 -11.00 -18.96 0.14
N ALA A 59 -10.26 -17.86 -0.10
CA ALA A 59 -10.55 -16.56 0.49
C ALA A 59 -11.95 -16.01 0.09
N LEU A 60 -12.39 -16.27 -1.15
CA LEU A 60 -13.75 -15.94 -1.61
C LEU A 60 -14.81 -16.84 -0.95
N ARG A 61 -14.52 -18.11 -0.70
CA ARG A 61 -15.38 -19.04 0.05
C ARG A 61 -15.53 -18.60 1.50
N GLU A 62 -14.43 -18.27 2.17
CA GLU A 62 -14.44 -17.81 3.57
C GLU A 62 -15.17 -16.47 3.74
N THR A 63 -14.94 -15.51 2.84
CA THR A 63 -15.67 -14.23 2.90
C THR A 63 -17.17 -14.41 2.61
N ALA A 64 -17.56 -15.32 1.72
CA ALA A 64 -18.96 -15.71 1.53
C ALA A 64 -19.55 -16.33 2.82
N GLU A 65 -18.84 -17.24 3.48
CA GLU A 65 -19.25 -17.88 4.75
C GLU A 65 -19.38 -16.85 5.90
N GLN A 66 -18.50 -15.83 5.93
CA GLN A 66 -18.62 -14.68 6.84
C GLN A 66 -19.86 -13.82 6.55
N TYR A 67 -20.26 -13.66 5.28
CA TYR A 67 -21.52 -13.00 4.94
C TYR A 67 -22.74 -13.86 5.28
N GLU A 68 -22.72 -15.17 5.04
CA GLU A 68 -23.83 -16.09 5.38
C GLU A 68 -24.05 -16.20 6.89
N THR A 69 -22.98 -16.27 7.69
CA THR A 69 -23.08 -16.23 9.16
C THR A 69 -23.60 -14.89 9.66
N ARG A 70 -23.13 -13.76 9.12
CA ARG A 70 -23.66 -12.42 9.45
C ARG A 70 -25.15 -12.26 9.07
N LEU A 71 -25.55 -12.77 7.90
CA LEU A 71 -26.95 -12.81 7.47
C LEU A 71 -27.80 -13.70 8.40
N SER A 72 -27.26 -14.85 8.82
CA SER A 72 -27.92 -15.77 9.75
C SER A 72 -28.12 -15.13 11.13
N VAL A 73 -27.16 -14.35 11.64
CA VAL A 73 -27.31 -13.57 12.88
C VAL A 73 -28.39 -12.48 12.74
N LEU A 74 -28.42 -11.74 11.63
CA LEU A 74 -29.46 -10.74 11.39
C LEU A 74 -30.86 -11.36 11.23
N GLN A 75 -30.94 -12.55 10.61
CA GLN A 75 -32.18 -13.32 10.51
C GLN A 75 -32.61 -13.91 11.86
N SER A 76 -31.69 -14.40 12.70
CA SER A 76 -32.00 -14.93 14.02
C SER A 76 -32.53 -13.83 14.94
N GLN A 77 -31.89 -12.65 14.94
CA GLN A 77 -32.38 -11.46 15.64
C GLN A 77 -33.79 -11.08 15.15
N SER A 78 -34.03 -11.04 13.83
CA SER A 78 -35.37 -10.80 13.26
C SER A 78 -36.41 -11.84 13.70
N GLY A 79 -35.99 -13.11 13.81
CA GLY A 79 -36.78 -14.22 14.37
C GLY A 79 -37.01 -14.13 15.89
N GLU A 80 -36.14 -13.43 16.62
CA GLU A 80 -36.25 -13.19 18.06
C GLU A 80 -37.13 -11.98 18.35
N TRP A 81 -36.98 -10.87 17.63
CA TRP A 81 -37.96 -9.79 17.58
C TRP A 81 -39.36 -10.33 17.23
N ARG A 82 -39.47 -11.32 16.33
CA ARG A 82 -40.73 -11.99 15.98
C ARG A 82 -41.23 -12.94 17.08
N ARG A 83 -40.35 -13.67 17.78
CA ARG A 83 -40.74 -14.55 18.91
C ARG A 83 -41.17 -13.75 20.15
N ALA A 84 -40.41 -12.74 20.54
CA ALA A 84 -40.77 -11.82 21.63
C ALA A 84 -42.09 -11.08 21.33
N SER A 85 -42.24 -10.56 20.11
CA SER A 85 -43.53 -9.98 19.64
C SER A 85 -44.67 -11.01 19.52
N GLY A 86 -44.36 -12.31 19.45
CA GLY A 86 -45.33 -13.38 19.26
C GLY A 86 -45.81 -14.03 20.55
N GLN A 87 -44.96 -14.11 21.58
CA GLN A 87 -45.33 -14.67 22.90
C GLN A 87 -46.45 -13.87 23.58
N ASN A 88 -46.64 -12.60 23.21
CA ASN A 88 -47.73 -11.75 23.72
C ASN A 88 -49.08 -11.96 22.99
N MET A 89 -49.17 -12.85 21.98
CA MET A 89 -50.38 -13.05 21.15
C MET A 89 -50.62 -14.52 20.71
N ILE A 90 -50.54 -15.50 21.64
CA ILE A 90 -50.98 -16.89 21.36
C ILE A 90 -51.98 -17.39 22.41
N SER A 91 -53.25 -17.01 22.22
CA SER A 91 -54.41 -17.77 22.70
C SER A 91 -55.60 -17.51 21.77
N GLY A 92 -55.59 -18.12 20.57
CA GLY A 92 -56.46 -17.68 19.47
C GLY A 92 -56.68 -18.67 18.31
N ARG A 93 -57.41 -19.77 18.57
CA ARG A 93 -58.36 -20.41 17.63
C ARG A 93 -57.86 -20.83 16.21
N LYS A 94 -57.31 -22.05 16.13
CA LYS A 94 -57.62 -23.14 15.17
C LYS A 94 -58.37 -22.81 13.85
N GLY A 95 -57.77 -23.12 12.69
CA GLY A 95 -58.43 -23.23 11.38
C GLY A 95 -57.56 -23.89 10.27
N ASN A 96 -58.17 -24.72 9.42
CA ASN A 96 -57.61 -25.31 8.18
C ASN A 96 -57.50 -24.23 7.04
N ASN A 97 -56.93 -24.41 5.84
CA ASN A 97 -56.64 -25.62 5.03
C ASN A 97 -55.60 -25.34 3.89
N GLU A 98 -54.98 -26.40 3.37
CA GLU A 98 -54.52 -26.61 1.95
C GLU A 98 -53.59 -25.61 1.19
N SER A 99 -53.06 -26.11 0.06
CA SER A 99 -52.04 -25.53 -0.85
C SER A 99 -52.47 -25.79 -2.32
N PRO A 100 -51.66 -25.54 -3.38
CA PRO A 100 -50.58 -24.56 -3.65
C PRO A 100 -50.84 -23.77 -5.00
N ALA A 101 -49.77 -23.37 -5.72
CA ALA A 101 -49.71 -22.87 -7.12
C ALA A 101 -49.97 -21.36 -7.37
N SER A 102 -49.46 -20.68 -8.42
CA SER A 102 -48.26 -20.89 -9.31
C SER A 102 -48.10 -19.71 -10.31
N LEU A 103 -46.91 -19.49 -10.89
CA LEU A 103 -46.60 -18.60 -12.06
C LEU A 103 -46.68 -17.06 -11.74
N THR A 104 -45.99 -16.11 -12.40
CA THR A 104 -45.02 -16.12 -13.54
C THR A 104 -44.12 -14.86 -13.57
N ASN A 105 -43.03 -14.90 -14.36
CA ASN A 105 -42.28 -13.79 -15.01
C ASN A 105 -41.39 -12.78 -14.22
N SER A 106 -40.09 -13.05 -14.25
CA SER A 106 -39.03 -12.31 -15.00
C SER A 106 -38.70 -10.81 -14.78
N LEU A 107 -37.41 -10.55 -14.47
CA LEU A 107 -36.53 -9.40 -14.83
C LEU A 107 -36.98 -7.97 -14.42
N SER A 108 -36.12 -7.05 -13.96
CA SER A 108 -34.67 -6.85 -14.20
C SER A 108 -33.92 -6.24 -12.98
N GLU A 109 -32.63 -5.93 -13.18
CA GLU A 109 -31.70 -5.26 -12.25
C GLU A 109 -32.16 -3.86 -11.78
N ALA A 110 -31.72 -3.45 -10.57
CA ALA A 110 -30.87 -2.25 -10.39
C ALA A 110 -30.39 -2.07 -8.93
N VAL A 111 -29.23 -1.42 -8.78
CA VAL A 111 -28.51 -1.18 -7.51
C VAL A 111 -29.06 0.01 -6.73
N ALA A 112 -29.27 -0.16 -5.42
CA ALA A 112 -29.17 0.88 -4.39
C ALA A 112 -28.87 0.21 -3.01
N VAL A 113 -27.93 0.60 -2.13
CA VAL A 113 -27.40 1.92 -1.72
C VAL A 113 -28.49 2.71 -0.97
N GLU A 114 -28.44 2.98 0.34
CA GLU A 114 -27.42 2.75 1.38
C GLU A 114 -28.05 3.05 2.76
N ARG A 115 -27.22 3.32 3.78
CA ARG A 115 -27.50 4.20 4.94
C ARG A 115 -28.47 3.72 6.03
N ARG A 116 -28.26 4.02 7.33
CA ARG A 116 -27.01 4.27 8.10
C ARG A 116 -27.36 4.01 9.60
N GLN A 117 -27.39 4.88 10.63
CA GLN A 117 -26.96 6.27 10.89
C GLN A 117 -26.92 6.51 12.41
N ASN A 118 -25.83 7.06 12.96
CA ASN A 118 -25.85 8.06 14.06
C ASN A 118 -24.45 8.69 14.25
N GLN A 119 -24.21 9.91 14.77
CA GLN A 119 -24.88 11.23 14.88
C GLN A 119 -24.16 11.96 16.06
N PRO A 120 -24.13 13.31 16.15
CA PRO A 120 -22.92 14.03 16.56
C PRO A 120 -23.20 15.01 17.73
N SER A 121 -22.85 16.29 17.56
CA SER A 121 -23.29 17.48 18.32
C SER A 121 -22.55 17.83 19.62
N ASP A 122 -22.31 19.11 19.97
CA ASP A 122 -22.28 20.36 19.16
C ASP A 122 -21.70 21.58 19.95
N LEU A 123 -21.48 22.70 19.22
CA LEU A 123 -21.53 24.14 19.63
C LEU A 123 -20.55 24.78 20.67
N GLU A 124 -19.83 25.83 20.20
CA GLU A 124 -19.81 27.24 20.69
C GLU A 124 -19.33 27.65 22.13
N VAL A 125 -18.78 28.86 22.41
CA VAL A 125 -18.18 30.00 21.64
C VAL A 125 -17.34 30.93 22.58
N SER A 126 -16.64 31.95 22.05
CA SER A 126 -15.95 33.08 22.77
C SER A 126 -14.63 32.76 23.52
N THR A 127 -13.62 33.65 23.66
CA THR A 127 -13.39 35.06 23.21
C THR A 127 -11.89 35.45 23.25
N GLU A 128 -11.54 36.53 22.52
CA GLU A 128 -10.29 37.35 22.57
C GLU A 128 -8.96 36.73 22.06
N GLY A 129 -8.02 37.58 21.54
CA GLY A 129 -6.70 37.14 21.03
C GLY A 129 -6.09 37.95 19.87
N GLU A 130 -5.80 39.23 20.10
CA GLU A 130 -5.16 40.22 19.21
C GLU A 130 -3.93 39.75 18.35
N GLY A 131 -3.90 40.06 17.04
CA GLY A 131 -2.72 39.84 16.16
C GLY A 131 -2.92 40.18 14.66
N THR A 132 -1.98 40.93 14.04
CA THR A 132 -2.12 41.54 12.70
C THR A 132 -1.53 40.69 11.54
N PRO A 133 -2.10 40.71 10.30
CA PRO A 133 -1.63 39.93 9.12
C PRO A 133 -0.65 40.77 8.24
N PRO A 134 -0.31 40.55 6.93
CA PRO A 134 -1.08 40.07 5.73
C PRO A 134 -0.49 38.72 5.18
N THR A 135 -0.49 38.27 3.89
CA THR A 135 -0.73 38.84 2.53
C THR A 135 -0.99 37.70 1.49
N SER A 136 -1.31 38.05 0.22
CA SER A 136 -1.41 37.19 -0.99
C SER A 136 -2.62 36.25 -1.05
N GLU A 137 -3.76 36.71 -1.61
CA GLU A 137 -4.17 36.55 -3.04
C GLU A 137 -4.72 35.14 -3.33
N ALA A 138 -6.03 34.91 -3.46
CA ALA A 138 -7.11 35.63 -4.17
C ALA A 138 -6.96 35.65 -5.69
N TYR A 139 -7.54 34.64 -6.36
CA TYR A 139 -8.08 34.75 -7.72
C TYR A 139 -9.26 33.77 -7.92
N PHE A 140 -10.05 33.99 -8.98
CA PHE A 140 -11.21 33.18 -9.40
C PHE A 140 -12.52 33.29 -8.59
N SER A 141 -13.03 34.51 -8.50
CA SER A 141 -14.48 34.74 -8.33
C SER A 141 -15.22 34.65 -9.67
N LEU A 142 -15.78 33.48 -10.01
CA LEU A 142 -16.99 33.36 -10.85
C LEU A 142 -18.04 32.60 -10.02
N ARG A 143 -19.10 33.25 -9.52
CA ARG A 143 -20.31 33.61 -10.28
C ARG A 143 -20.77 32.45 -11.18
N HIS A 144 -21.70 31.65 -10.67
CA HIS A 144 -23.08 31.60 -11.17
C HIS A 144 -23.99 31.04 -10.06
N CYS A 145 -24.82 31.90 -9.48
CA CYS A 145 -25.97 31.46 -8.68
C CYS A 145 -27.18 31.57 -9.59
N ASP A 146 -28.02 30.53 -9.64
CA ASP A 146 -29.40 30.65 -10.06
C ASP A 146 -30.27 29.78 -9.17
N SER A 147 -31.39 30.33 -8.73
CA SER A 147 -32.35 29.70 -7.83
C SER A 147 -33.75 29.80 -8.43
N ALA A 148 -34.36 28.66 -8.75
CA ALA A 148 -35.75 28.62 -9.21
C ALA A 148 -36.46 27.40 -8.60
N SER A 149 -37.55 27.67 -7.88
CA SER A 149 -38.44 26.66 -7.30
C SER A 149 -39.41 26.09 -8.35
N LEU A 150 -40.23 25.12 -7.88
CA LEU A 150 -41.65 24.86 -8.22
C LEU A 150 -41.93 23.43 -8.68
N SER A 151 -42.53 22.65 -7.79
CA SER A 151 -43.66 21.77 -8.14
C SER A 151 -44.44 21.42 -6.87
N SER A 152 -45.76 21.46 -6.95
CA SER A 152 -46.67 21.01 -5.89
C SER A 152 -47.88 20.36 -6.54
N PHE A 153 -48.01 19.04 -6.40
CA PHE A 153 -49.23 18.31 -6.71
C PHE A 153 -49.51 17.29 -5.62
N SER A 154 -50.80 17.02 -5.41
CA SER A 154 -51.31 16.23 -4.28
C SER A 154 -52.10 15.02 -4.77
N LEU A 155 -52.39 14.14 -3.81
CA LEU A 155 -53.49 13.17 -3.73
C LEU A 155 -53.14 11.68 -3.84
N ASP A 156 -53.86 10.99 -2.95
CA ASP A 156 -54.31 9.60 -2.92
C ASP A 156 -53.35 8.46 -2.59
N THR A 157 -53.98 7.41 -2.04
CA THR A 157 -53.39 6.43 -1.13
C THR A 157 -53.59 5.01 -1.67
N PRO A 158 -52.89 4.01 -1.08
CA PRO A 158 -53.62 3.24 -0.07
C PRO A 158 -52.81 2.99 1.22
N SER A 159 -53.53 2.74 2.31
CA SER A 159 -53.00 2.47 3.64
C SER A 159 -52.64 1.00 3.87
N LEU A 160 -51.56 0.72 4.63
CA LEU A 160 -51.40 -0.33 5.67
C LEU A 160 -49.88 -0.58 5.94
N PRO A 161 -49.46 -1.08 7.13
CA PRO A 161 -49.99 -0.86 8.47
C PRO A 161 -48.96 -0.13 9.38
N ARG A 162 -49.41 0.73 10.30
CA ARG A 162 -48.52 1.31 11.32
C ARG A 162 -48.12 0.23 12.34
N LYS A 163 -46.86 -0.19 12.35
CA LYS A 163 -46.24 -0.75 13.57
C LYS A 163 -45.90 0.42 14.49
N LEU A 164 -46.66 0.59 15.57
CA LEU A 164 -46.24 1.44 16.68
C LEU A 164 -45.03 0.79 17.35
N HIS A 165 -43.89 1.48 17.36
CA HIS A 165 -42.87 1.23 18.36
C HIS A 165 -43.21 2.12 19.55
N ALA A 166 -43.86 1.53 20.56
CA ALA A 166 -44.11 2.23 21.81
C ALA A 166 -42.76 2.38 22.53
N GLN A 167 -42.28 3.62 22.63
CA GLN A 167 -41.23 3.96 23.58
C GLN A 167 -41.92 4.29 24.90
N GLU A 168 -41.54 3.59 25.97
CA GLU A 168 -42.14 3.73 27.30
C GLU A 168 -41.60 4.99 28.01
N ASP A 169 -41.85 6.16 27.42
CA ASP A 169 -41.62 7.48 28.04
C ASP A 169 -42.78 7.87 28.99
N THR A 170 -43.25 6.94 29.83
CA THR A 170 -44.14 7.25 30.96
C THR A 170 -43.78 6.42 32.18
N ASP A 171 -43.15 7.07 33.17
CA ASP A 171 -43.57 6.84 34.53
C ASP A 171 -43.61 8.16 35.31
N SER A 172 -44.70 8.36 36.04
CA SER A 172 -45.09 9.70 36.51
C SER A 172 -44.38 10.06 37.81
N LEU A 173 -43.42 11.00 37.76
CA LEU A 173 -42.87 11.65 38.96
C LEU A 173 -43.86 12.68 39.54
N ALA A 174 -45.05 12.22 39.90
CA ALA A 174 -46.10 12.99 40.54
C ALA A 174 -46.69 12.19 41.72
N SER A 175 -46.26 12.55 42.95
CA SER A 175 -46.88 12.15 44.22
C SER A 175 -46.98 10.63 44.50
N THR A 176 -45.92 10.05 45.04
CA THR A 176 -46.05 9.05 46.13
C THR A 176 -45.05 9.40 47.23
N GLY A 177 -45.54 9.64 48.43
CA GLY A 177 -44.72 10.02 49.58
C GLY A 177 -44.08 8.80 50.27
N THR A 178 -43.03 9.08 51.05
CA THR A 178 -42.48 8.19 52.09
C THR A 178 -42.11 6.77 51.64
N LEU A 179 -40.96 6.62 50.98
CA LEU A 179 -40.00 5.57 51.31
C LEU A 179 -38.58 6.03 50.95
N VAL A 180 -37.63 5.85 51.87
CA VAL A 180 -36.21 6.11 51.63
C VAL A 180 -35.54 4.80 51.23
N PRO A 181 -34.92 4.76 50.06
CA PRO A 181 -33.65 4.06 49.89
C PRO A 181 -32.50 5.07 49.84
N GLU A 182 -31.40 4.77 50.55
CA GLU A 182 -30.14 5.45 50.32
C GLU A 182 -29.58 5.07 48.94
N ALA A 183 -28.72 5.94 48.38
CA ALA A 183 -27.93 5.68 47.16
C ALA A 183 -28.69 5.53 45.82
N ILE A 184 -29.61 6.45 45.49
CA ILE A 184 -29.74 6.85 44.08
C ILE A 184 -28.47 7.62 43.71
N TYR A 185 -27.51 6.95 43.05
CA TYR A 185 -26.27 7.58 42.60
C TYR A 185 -26.55 8.56 41.46
N LEU A 186 -26.53 9.86 41.77
CA LEU A 186 -26.59 10.92 40.80
C LEU A 186 -25.16 11.24 40.31
N PRO A 187 -24.82 11.06 39.02
CA PRO A 187 -23.48 11.35 38.53
C PRO A 187 -23.11 12.84 38.68
N PRO A 188 -21.84 13.17 38.94
CA PRO A 188 -21.37 14.56 38.86
C PRO A 188 -21.62 15.16 37.47
N ALA A 189 -21.76 16.48 37.39
CA ALA A 189 -21.98 17.19 36.13
C ALA A 189 -20.94 16.77 35.05
N GLY A 190 -21.41 16.62 33.81
CA GLY A 190 -20.61 16.12 32.69
C GLY A 190 -20.45 14.59 32.63
N HIS A 191 -20.84 13.82 33.65
CA HIS A 191 -20.69 12.36 33.67
C HIS A 191 -22.01 11.67 33.29
N ARG A 192 -21.95 10.74 32.32
CA ARG A 192 -23.08 9.89 31.91
C ARG A 192 -22.90 8.48 32.46
N LEU A 193 -23.97 7.86 32.94
CA LEU A 193 -23.99 6.42 33.22
C LEU A 193 -23.94 5.65 31.90
N VAL A 194 -22.90 4.83 31.72
CA VAL A 194 -22.71 3.98 30.54
C VAL A 194 -23.20 2.56 30.89
N PRO A 195 -24.09 1.94 30.10
CA PRO A 195 -24.47 0.55 30.27
C PRO A 195 -23.27 -0.40 30.23
N HIS A 196 -23.31 -1.50 30.98
CA HIS A 196 -22.20 -2.46 31.01
C HIS A 196 -21.82 -2.97 29.61
N GLY A 197 -22.79 -3.31 28.75
CA GLY A 197 -22.50 -3.75 27.38
C GLY A 197 -21.84 -2.69 26.49
N ASP A 198 -22.15 -1.40 26.69
CA ASP A 198 -21.49 -0.30 25.97
C ASP A 198 -20.05 -0.08 26.49
N TRP A 199 -19.85 -0.25 27.81
CA TRP A 199 -18.52 -0.21 28.43
C TRP A 199 -17.65 -1.39 27.99
N ASP A 200 -18.21 -2.61 27.98
CA ASP A 200 -17.53 -3.83 27.51
C ASP A 200 -17.16 -3.71 26.03
N ALA A 201 -18.07 -3.20 25.18
CA ALA A 201 -17.80 -2.97 23.75
C ALA A 201 -16.70 -1.91 23.53
N LEU A 202 -16.71 -0.81 24.29
CA LEU A 202 -15.66 0.21 24.23
C LEU A 202 -14.31 -0.35 24.73
N ASN A 203 -14.31 -1.14 25.79
CA ASN A 203 -13.10 -1.73 26.37
C ASN A 203 -12.52 -2.84 25.46
N ALA A 204 -13.37 -3.56 24.73
CA ALA A 204 -12.97 -4.47 23.65
C ALA A 204 -12.29 -3.72 22.50
N GLN A 205 -12.89 -2.63 21.99
CA GLN A 205 -12.28 -1.78 20.95
C GLN A 205 -10.95 -1.16 21.41
N VAL A 206 -10.86 -0.72 22.67
CA VAL A 206 -9.61 -0.23 23.27
C VAL A 206 -8.56 -1.34 23.38
N SER A 207 -8.96 -2.60 23.56
CA SER A 207 -8.05 -3.76 23.59
C SER A 207 -7.59 -4.16 22.19
N GLU A 208 -8.49 -4.13 21.20
CA GLU A 208 -8.23 -4.36 19.78
C GLU A 208 -7.23 -3.32 19.23
N LEU A 209 -7.51 -2.03 19.42
CA LEU A 209 -6.61 -0.92 19.03
C LEU A 209 -5.24 -1.00 19.74
N ARG A 210 -5.17 -1.52 20.97
CA ARG A 210 -3.89 -1.79 21.65
C ARG A 210 -3.13 -2.95 21.01
N GLY A 211 -3.83 -3.98 20.54
CA GLY A 211 -3.26 -5.07 19.74
C GLY A 211 -2.70 -4.56 18.41
N GLU A 212 -3.47 -3.77 17.67
CA GLU A 212 -3.03 -3.15 16.41
C GLU A 212 -1.82 -2.24 16.61
N LEU A 213 -1.84 -1.37 17.62
CA LEU A 213 -0.69 -0.51 17.96
C LEU A 213 0.56 -1.31 18.35
N SER A 214 0.39 -2.46 19.03
CA SER A 214 1.51 -3.35 19.37
C SER A 214 2.09 -4.01 18.12
N ARG A 215 1.23 -4.53 17.23
CA ARG A 215 1.67 -5.16 15.97
C ARG A 215 2.37 -4.16 15.04
N LEU A 216 1.84 -2.94 14.93
CA LEU A 216 2.46 -1.85 14.15
C LEU A 216 3.79 -1.38 14.75
N GLN A 217 3.96 -1.45 16.07
CA GLN A 217 5.23 -1.18 16.74
C GLN A 217 6.26 -2.29 16.44
N GLU A 218 5.86 -3.55 16.46
CA GLU A 218 6.71 -4.69 16.08
C GLU A 218 7.12 -4.63 14.59
N GLU A 219 6.18 -4.35 13.68
CA GLU A 219 6.42 -4.12 12.25
C GLU A 219 7.40 -2.95 12.03
N LYS A 220 7.24 -1.85 12.78
CA LYS A 220 8.15 -0.69 12.74
C LYS A 220 9.57 -1.09 13.18
N GLU A 221 9.70 -1.79 14.30
CA GLU A 221 11.00 -2.23 14.83
C GLU A 221 11.67 -3.26 13.89
N GLU A 222 10.91 -4.05 13.14
CA GLU A 222 11.41 -4.91 12.06
C GLU A 222 11.99 -4.10 10.88
N LEU A 223 11.24 -3.10 10.40
CA LEU A 223 11.68 -2.25 9.30
C LEU A 223 12.89 -1.37 9.68
N GLU A 224 12.96 -0.89 10.92
CA GLU A 224 14.13 -0.18 11.44
C GLU A 224 15.35 -1.12 11.55
N ARG A 225 15.17 -2.35 12.04
CA ARG A 225 16.23 -3.38 12.06
C ARG A 225 16.77 -3.68 10.66
N GLU A 226 15.91 -3.91 9.67
CA GLU A 226 16.39 -4.26 8.32
C GLU A 226 16.98 -3.06 7.57
N LEU A 227 16.47 -1.83 7.78
CA LEU A 227 17.13 -0.62 7.31
C LEU A 227 18.55 -0.49 7.87
N ASP A 228 18.73 -0.77 9.17
CA ASP A 228 20.06 -0.82 9.79
C ASP A 228 20.94 -1.92 9.19
N THR A 229 20.42 -3.14 8.95
CA THR A 229 21.27 -4.19 8.33
C THR A 229 21.66 -3.81 6.91
N GLN A 230 20.78 -3.21 6.11
CA GLN A 230 21.06 -2.78 4.73
C GLN A 230 21.99 -1.57 4.66
N THR A 231 21.85 -0.60 5.56
CA THR A 231 22.82 0.48 5.75
C THR A 231 24.20 -0.07 6.11
N ASN A 232 24.27 -1.07 7.00
CA ASN A 232 25.53 -1.72 7.36
C ASN A 232 26.12 -2.59 6.22
N LYS A 233 25.30 -3.29 5.42
CA LYS A 233 25.73 -4.07 4.24
C LYS A 233 26.33 -3.14 3.18
N THR A 234 25.61 -2.08 2.81
CA THR A 234 26.04 -1.10 1.80
C THR A 234 27.25 -0.28 2.25
N HIS A 235 27.33 0.15 3.51
CA HIS A 235 28.52 0.82 4.04
C HIS A 235 29.77 -0.04 3.92
N LYS A 236 29.69 -1.34 4.28
CA LYS A 236 30.81 -2.29 4.11
C LYS A 236 31.23 -2.45 2.64
N GLN A 237 30.28 -2.55 1.71
CA GLN A 237 30.58 -2.60 0.27
C GLN A 237 31.30 -1.32 -0.21
N VAL A 238 30.82 -0.14 0.18
CA VAL A 238 31.45 1.14 -0.13
C VAL A 238 32.87 1.21 0.45
N SER A 239 33.10 0.79 1.71
CA SER A 239 34.43 0.74 2.31
C SER A 239 35.40 -0.21 1.59
N MET A 240 34.93 -1.38 1.14
CA MET A 240 35.75 -2.32 0.36
C MET A 240 36.13 -1.74 -1.01
N LEU A 241 35.17 -1.15 -1.73
CA LEU A 241 35.42 -0.49 -3.01
C LEU A 241 36.36 0.72 -2.85
N GLN A 242 36.20 1.52 -1.79
CA GLN A 242 37.13 2.59 -1.46
C GLN A 242 38.55 2.06 -1.22
N ALA A 243 38.71 1.02 -0.41
CA ALA A 243 40.03 0.41 -0.15
C ALA A 243 40.67 -0.15 -1.43
N GLN A 244 39.88 -0.76 -2.32
CA GLN A 244 40.33 -1.22 -3.63
C GLN A 244 40.80 -0.08 -4.53
N VAL A 245 40.06 1.04 -4.60
CA VAL A 245 40.45 2.24 -5.36
C VAL A 245 41.74 2.86 -4.82
N HIS A 246 41.87 3.06 -3.51
CA HIS A 246 43.12 3.58 -2.93
C HIS A 246 44.32 2.65 -3.22
N THR A 247 44.09 1.34 -3.27
CA THR A 247 45.13 0.35 -3.61
C THR A 247 45.52 0.44 -5.09
N SER A 248 44.56 0.57 -6.02
CA SER A 248 44.88 0.70 -7.44
C SER A 248 45.53 2.06 -7.77
N GLU A 249 45.11 3.14 -7.11
CA GLU A 249 45.77 4.46 -7.21
C GLU A 249 47.23 4.40 -6.73
N ALA A 250 47.51 3.74 -5.60
CA ALA A 250 48.89 3.56 -5.12
C ALA A 250 49.75 2.77 -6.11
N LEU A 251 49.23 1.67 -6.66
CA LEU A 251 49.92 0.85 -7.67
C LEU A 251 50.18 1.64 -8.98
N LEU A 252 49.22 2.46 -9.42
CA LEU A 252 49.39 3.33 -10.59
C LEU A 252 50.44 4.41 -10.36
N GLN A 253 50.48 5.02 -9.16
CA GLN A 253 51.52 5.98 -8.78
C GLN A 253 52.91 5.32 -8.76
N ASP A 254 53.05 4.10 -8.26
CA ASP A 254 54.33 3.38 -8.24
C ASP A 254 54.77 2.90 -9.62
N LEU A 255 53.83 2.54 -10.50
CA LEU A 255 54.10 2.28 -11.92
C LEU A 255 54.53 3.55 -12.67
N GLN A 256 53.92 4.71 -12.37
CA GLN A 256 54.35 6.00 -12.91
C GLN A 256 55.77 6.39 -12.44
N LYS A 257 56.10 6.12 -11.16
CA LYS A 257 57.45 6.31 -10.60
C LYS A 257 58.47 5.41 -11.31
N SER A 258 58.20 4.10 -11.42
CA SER A 258 59.12 3.16 -12.08
C SER A 258 59.28 3.42 -13.57
N PHE A 259 58.21 3.84 -14.28
CA PHE A 259 58.29 4.27 -15.68
C PHE A 259 59.21 5.49 -15.85
N SER A 260 59.03 6.55 -15.05
CA SER A 260 59.87 7.75 -15.14
C SER A 260 61.34 7.49 -14.77
N GLN A 261 61.60 6.60 -13.80
CA GLN A 261 62.95 6.12 -13.47
C GLN A 261 63.58 5.35 -14.64
N SER A 262 62.84 4.40 -15.25
CA SER A 262 63.29 3.64 -16.42
C SER A 262 63.57 4.55 -17.63
N GLN A 263 62.67 5.50 -17.90
CA GLN A 263 62.83 6.50 -18.95
C GLN A 263 64.10 7.34 -18.75
N SER A 264 64.37 7.78 -17.51
CA SER A 264 65.59 8.54 -17.17
C SER A 264 66.86 7.70 -17.33
N ALA A 265 66.83 6.44 -16.91
CA ALA A 265 67.96 5.51 -17.09
C ALA A 265 68.27 5.23 -18.56
N VAL A 266 67.24 5.05 -19.40
CA VAL A 266 67.39 4.91 -20.87
C VAL A 266 67.96 6.19 -21.50
N GLN A 267 67.50 7.37 -21.05
CA GLN A 267 68.04 8.66 -21.51
C GLN A 267 69.52 8.84 -21.14
N SER A 268 69.94 8.48 -19.92
CA SER A 268 71.36 8.49 -19.51
C SER A 268 72.19 7.57 -20.42
N ARG A 269 71.76 6.31 -20.57
CA ARG A 269 72.47 5.32 -21.38
C ARG A 269 72.56 5.72 -22.86
N LEU A 270 71.55 6.39 -23.41
CA LEU A 270 71.58 6.95 -24.76
C LEU A 270 72.57 8.13 -24.87
N ALA A 271 72.65 9.00 -23.85
CA ALA A 271 73.63 10.10 -23.81
C ALA A 271 75.07 9.57 -23.68
N GLU A 272 75.29 8.54 -22.85
CA GLU A 272 76.56 7.82 -22.71
C GLU A 272 77.00 7.19 -24.02
N LEU A 273 76.11 6.46 -24.71
CA LEU A 273 76.37 5.88 -26.04
C LEU A 273 76.66 6.95 -27.11
N SER A 274 75.93 8.07 -27.08
CA SER A 274 76.18 9.21 -27.98
C SER A 274 77.54 9.86 -27.74
N LEU A 275 78.03 9.82 -26.49
CA LEU A 275 79.33 10.36 -26.09
C LEU A 275 80.46 9.38 -26.40
N SER A 276 80.26 8.07 -26.22
CA SER A 276 81.24 7.04 -26.62
C SER A 276 81.36 6.94 -28.15
N GLN A 277 80.24 6.99 -28.89
CA GLN A 277 80.25 7.05 -30.35
C GLN A 277 81.08 8.25 -30.83
N ARG A 278 80.85 9.45 -30.29
CA ARG A 278 81.61 10.65 -30.66
C ARG A 278 83.11 10.50 -30.41
N LYS A 279 83.50 9.90 -29.27
CA LYS A 279 84.92 9.58 -28.96
C LYS A 279 85.52 8.60 -29.97
N VAL A 280 84.82 7.53 -30.31
CA VAL A 280 85.27 6.55 -31.31
C VAL A 280 85.39 7.21 -32.70
N SER A 281 84.44 8.06 -33.10
CA SER A 281 84.54 8.83 -34.35
C SER A 281 85.75 9.77 -34.38
N THR A 282 86.12 10.40 -33.26
CA THR A 282 87.35 11.22 -33.19
C THR A 282 88.62 10.38 -33.26
N GLU A 283 88.68 9.22 -32.60
CA GLU A 283 89.85 8.33 -32.69
C GLU A 283 90.00 7.69 -34.08
N LEU A 284 88.90 7.27 -34.72
CA LEU A 284 88.91 6.83 -36.12
C LEU A 284 89.36 7.93 -37.08
N SER A 285 88.97 9.19 -36.83
CA SER A 285 89.43 10.34 -37.62
C SER A 285 90.92 10.64 -37.41
N ARG A 286 91.46 10.34 -36.22
CA ARG A 286 92.90 10.45 -35.92
C ARG A 286 93.69 9.35 -36.61
N LEU A 287 93.30 8.09 -36.44
CA LEU A 287 93.96 6.92 -37.04
C LEU A 287 93.94 6.95 -38.57
N LYS A 288 92.88 7.48 -39.19
CA LYS A 288 92.82 7.69 -40.64
C LYS A 288 93.80 8.77 -41.16
N GLY A 289 94.39 9.58 -40.28
CA GLY A 289 95.53 10.45 -40.60
C GLY A 289 96.90 9.80 -40.39
N GLU A 290 96.94 8.55 -39.91
CA GLU A 290 98.12 7.84 -39.40
C GLU A 290 98.33 6.50 -40.16
N GLU A 291 97.89 6.45 -41.42
CA GLU A 291 97.90 5.25 -42.28
C GLU A 291 99.21 5.16 -43.07
N VAL A 292 100.28 4.73 -42.38
CA VAL A 292 101.54 4.26 -42.98
C VAL A 292 101.54 2.72 -43.01
N GLN A 293 102.25 2.18 -44.00
CA GLN A 293 102.46 0.75 -44.25
C GLN A 293 102.77 -0.06 -42.98
N ASP A 294 102.09 -1.21 -42.80
CA ASP A 294 102.75 -2.51 -42.98
C ASP A 294 101.73 -3.68 -43.01
N GLU A 295 101.88 -4.52 -44.04
CA GLU A 295 101.52 -5.95 -44.05
C GLU A 295 102.87 -6.69 -43.87
N PRO A 296 102.95 -7.82 -43.13
CA PRO A 296 102.25 -9.03 -43.61
C PRO A 296 101.83 -10.09 -42.56
N ASP A 297 101.29 -11.18 -43.11
CA ASP A 297 101.42 -12.58 -42.69
C ASP A 297 100.42 -13.21 -41.68
N CYS A 298 99.55 -14.03 -42.29
CA CYS A 298 99.32 -15.46 -41.97
C CYS A 298 98.44 -15.86 -40.76
N PHE A 299 97.20 -16.26 -41.10
CA PHE A 299 96.35 -17.31 -40.53
C PHE A 299 96.69 -17.95 -39.16
N PRO A 300 95.67 -18.05 -38.26
CA PRO A 300 94.89 -19.29 -38.26
C PRO A 300 93.38 -19.08 -38.07
N ALA A 301 92.69 -18.60 -39.11
CA ALA A 301 91.28 -18.18 -39.02
C ALA A 301 90.26 -19.31 -38.71
N THR A 302 90.56 -20.58 -39.00
CA THR A 302 89.59 -21.69 -38.93
C THR A 302 89.13 -22.05 -37.52
N LEU A 303 90.01 -22.03 -36.51
CA LEU A 303 89.61 -22.36 -35.13
C LEU A 303 88.83 -21.22 -34.47
N GLN A 304 89.25 -19.99 -34.71
CA GLN A 304 88.58 -18.80 -34.16
C GLN A 304 87.23 -18.54 -34.87
N GLY A 305 87.12 -18.87 -36.16
CA GLY A 305 85.85 -18.91 -36.90
C GLY A 305 84.82 -19.82 -36.22
N ALA A 306 85.20 -21.06 -35.88
CA ALA A 306 84.32 -21.99 -35.17
C ALA A 306 83.84 -21.46 -33.80
N HIS A 307 84.72 -20.80 -33.03
CA HIS A 307 84.33 -20.15 -31.77
C HIS A 307 83.47 -18.88 -31.95
N CYS A 308 83.49 -18.23 -33.11
CA CYS A 308 82.53 -17.17 -33.45
C CYS A 308 81.18 -17.77 -33.88
N GLU A 309 81.21 -18.82 -34.71
CA GLU A 309 80.01 -19.53 -35.17
C GLU A 309 79.23 -20.14 -34.00
N GLU A 310 79.91 -20.80 -33.05
CA GLU A 310 79.25 -21.40 -31.88
C GLU A 310 78.61 -20.35 -30.97
N ARG A 311 79.23 -19.17 -30.82
CA ARG A 311 78.61 -18.04 -30.10
C ARG A 311 77.35 -17.54 -30.80
N LEU A 312 77.36 -17.43 -32.13
CA LEU A 312 76.18 -17.06 -32.91
C LEU A 312 75.08 -18.14 -32.83
N ARG A 313 75.43 -19.44 -32.78
CA ARG A 313 74.46 -20.51 -32.55
C ARG A 313 73.80 -20.39 -31.17
N ILE A 314 74.58 -20.17 -30.11
CA ILE A 314 74.07 -19.96 -28.75
C ILE A 314 73.18 -18.72 -28.68
N GLU A 315 73.55 -17.62 -29.35
CA GLU A 315 72.75 -16.40 -29.40
C GLU A 315 71.45 -16.60 -30.21
N ILE A 316 71.48 -17.35 -31.32
CA ILE A 316 70.28 -17.74 -32.08
C ILE A 316 69.34 -18.63 -31.26
N VAL A 317 69.86 -19.55 -30.44
CA VAL A 317 69.04 -20.37 -29.53
C VAL A 317 68.42 -19.49 -28.45
N ASN A 318 69.22 -18.69 -27.74
CA ASN A 318 68.74 -17.77 -26.69
C ASN A 318 67.68 -16.76 -27.22
N LEU A 319 67.82 -16.29 -28.46
CA LEU A 319 66.83 -15.43 -29.11
C LEU A 319 65.54 -16.16 -29.51
N ARG A 320 65.60 -17.49 -29.75
CA ARG A 320 64.41 -18.34 -29.92
C ARG A 320 63.75 -18.61 -28.58
N ASP A 321 64.50 -19.05 -27.58
CA ASP A 321 63.99 -19.29 -26.22
C ASP A 321 63.27 -18.03 -25.67
N GLN A 322 63.82 -16.83 -25.94
CA GLN A 322 63.17 -15.55 -25.64
C GLN A 322 61.91 -15.28 -26.49
N LEU A 323 61.91 -15.60 -27.78
CA LEU A 323 60.73 -15.44 -28.64
C LEU A 323 59.60 -16.38 -28.19
N ASP A 324 59.94 -17.64 -27.88
CA ASP A 324 59.01 -18.68 -27.46
C ASP A 324 58.40 -18.32 -26.09
N THR A 325 59.21 -17.83 -25.14
CA THR A 325 58.73 -17.24 -23.88
C THR A 325 57.78 -16.06 -24.13
N ARG A 326 58.06 -15.19 -25.12
CA ARG A 326 57.16 -14.08 -25.47
C ARG A 326 55.88 -14.54 -26.16
N THR A 327 55.86 -15.67 -26.87
CA THR A 327 54.60 -16.23 -27.38
C THR A 327 53.74 -16.81 -26.24
N GLU A 328 54.33 -17.57 -25.31
CA GLU A 328 53.62 -18.06 -24.11
C GLU A 328 53.02 -16.91 -23.28
N GLU A 329 53.79 -15.82 -23.07
CA GLU A 329 53.28 -14.62 -22.40
C GLU A 329 52.08 -13.98 -23.12
N ASN A 330 52.09 -13.94 -24.46
CA ASN A 330 50.99 -13.38 -25.25
C ASN A 330 49.74 -14.28 -25.21
N GLU A 331 49.88 -15.60 -25.31
CA GLU A 331 48.77 -16.55 -25.18
C GLU A 331 48.10 -16.43 -23.80
N VAL A 332 48.90 -16.35 -22.73
CA VAL A 332 48.39 -16.13 -21.37
C VAL A 332 47.69 -14.76 -21.23
N LEU A 333 48.14 -13.73 -21.94
CA LEU A 333 47.47 -12.43 -21.97
C LEU A 333 46.15 -12.49 -22.77
N GLU A 334 46.08 -13.22 -23.87
CA GLU A 334 44.86 -13.39 -24.67
C GLU A 334 43.77 -14.19 -23.92
N VAL A 335 44.17 -15.24 -23.19
CA VAL A 335 43.26 -15.96 -22.26
C VAL A 335 42.76 -15.05 -21.14
N ARG A 336 43.61 -14.15 -20.60
CA ARG A 336 43.18 -13.16 -19.59
C ARG A 336 42.25 -12.10 -20.18
N LEU A 337 42.50 -11.62 -21.39
CA LEU A 337 41.66 -10.63 -22.07
C LEU A 337 40.28 -11.20 -22.43
N SER A 338 40.21 -12.44 -22.92
CA SER A 338 38.95 -13.12 -23.19
C SER A 338 38.15 -13.40 -21.90
N SER A 339 38.81 -13.83 -20.82
CA SER A 339 38.19 -13.97 -19.50
C SER A 339 37.63 -12.64 -18.97
N LEU A 340 38.42 -11.56 -18.99
CA LEU A 340 37.98 -10.21 -18.58
C LEU A 340 36.83 -9.67 -19.46
N LYS A 341 36.82 -10.00 -20.76
CA LYS A 341 35.73 -9.65 -21.66
C LYS A 341 34.44 -10.36 -21.25
N THR A 342 34.45 -11.68 -21.03
CA THR A 342 33.26 -12.43 -20.60
C THR A 342 32.73 -11.94 -19.24
N GLU A 343 33.62 -11.60 -18.31
CA GLU A 343 33.24 -11.01 -17.02
C GLU A 343 32.61 -9.61 -17.18
N THR A 344 33.11 -8.80 -18.12
CA THR A 344 32.53 -7.49 -18.44
C THR A 344 31.14 -7.62 -19.07
N GLU A 345 30.95 -8.58 -19.98
CA GLU A 345 29.65 -8.89 -20.59
C GLU A 345 28.64 -9.41 -19.54
N ARG A 346 29.09 -10.27 -18.62
CA ARG A 346 28.31 -10.78 -17.47
C ARG A 346 27.89 -9.65 -16.50
N VAL A 347 28.75 -8.65 -16.29
CA VAL A 347 28.42 -7.47 -15.46
C VAL A 347 27.47 -6.52 -16.21
N SER A 348 27.57 -6.38 -17.54
CA SER A 348 26.63 -5.57 -18.33
C SER A 348 25.21 -6.14 -18.28
N SER A 349 25.05 -7.45 -18.50
CA SER A 349 23.74 -8.10 -18.46
C SER A 349 23.10 -8.04 -17.07
N GLN A 350 23.87 -8.22 -15.99
CA GLN A 350 23.36 -8.00 -14.62
C GLN A 350 22.93 -6.56 -14.37
N LYS A 351 23.68 -5.57 -14.86
CA LYS A 351 23.29 -4.15 -14.77
C LYS A 351 22.00 -3.87 -15.55
N GLU A 352 21.85 -4.44 -16.75
CA GLU A 352 20.68 -4.28 -17.60
C GLU A 352 19.44 -4.93 -16.97
N GLN A 353 19.58 -6.11 -16.36
CA GLN A 353 18.54 -6.77 -15.58
C GLN A 353 18.08 -5.91 -14.39
N LEU A 354 19.02 -5.48 -13.52
CA LEU A 354 18.71 -4.62 -12.37
C LEU A 354 18.08 -3.29 -12.78
N GLN A 355 18.45 -2.77 -13.96
CA GLN A 355 17.84 -1.56 -14.53
C GLN A 355 16.40 -1.82 -15.02
N ALA A 356 16.08 -3.00 -15.53
CA ALA A 356 14.71 -3.40 -15.89
C ALA A 356 13.83 -3.63 -14.65
N GLU A 357 14.33 -4.35 -13.65
CA GLU A 357 13.64 -4.57 -12.36
C GLU A 357 13.30 -3.22 -11.67
N LEU A 358 14.28 -2.30 -11.62
CA LEU A 358 14.08 -0.94 -11.08
C LEU A 358 13.06 -0.11 -11.87
N LEU A 359 12.83 -0.39 -13.15
CA LEU A 359 11.76 0.24 -13.95
C LEU A 359 10.39 -0.39 -13.66
N SER A 360 10.32 -1.71 -13.44
CA SER A 360 9.09 -2.38 -13.00
C SER A 360 8.61 -1.81 -11.66
N CYS A 361 9.46 -1.84 -10.63
CA CYS A 361 9.12 -1.33 -9.29
C CYS A 361 8.71 0.16 -9.30
N ARG A 362 9.23 0.95 -10.24
CA ARG A 362 8.77 2.35 -10.44
C ARG A 362 7.35 2.41 -11.00
N SER A 363 7.03 1.61 -12.01
CA SER A 363 5.67 1.58 -12.58
C SER A 363 4.63 1.06 -11.57
N GLU A 364 5.00 0.09 -10.74
CA GLU A 364 4.19 -0.43 -9.63
C GLU A 364 3.94 0.65 -8.57
N LEU A 365 4.99 1.38 -8.15
CA LEU A 365 4.85 2.51 -7.21
C LEU A 365 4.00 3.65 -7.79
N GLU A 366 4.03 3.89 -9.10
CA GLU A 366 3.15 4.86 -9.76
C GLU A 366 1.70 4.39 -9.81
N ALA A 367 1.44 3.11 -10.11
CA ALA A 367 0.10 2.52 -10.04
C ALA A 367 -0.49 2.57 -8.62
N LEU A 368 0.32 2.23 -7.60
CA LEU A 368 -0.08 2.31 -6.18
C LEU A 368 -0.38 3.75 -5.75
N ARG A 369 0.37 4.75 -6.21
CA ARG A 369 0.08 6.17 -5.97
C ARG A 369 -1.26 6.59 -6.59
N VAL A 370 -1.56 6.14 -7.80
CA VAL A 370 -2.86 6.41 -8.45
C VAL A 370 -4.00 5.75 -7.66
N ALA A 371 -3.87 4.48 -7.27
CA ALA A 371 -4.86 3.78 -6.46
C ALA A 371 -5.10 4.48 -5.11
N LEU A 372 -4.03 4.89 -4.42
CA LEU A 372 -4.11 5.66 -3.17
C LEU A 372 -4.82 7.00 -3.36
N SER A 373 -4.57 7.71 -4.47
CA SER A 373 -5.27 8.96 -4.78
C SER A 373 -6.78 8.77 -4.99
N HIS A 374 -7.19 7.63 -5.55
CA HIS A 374 -8.59 7.26 -5.74
C HIS A 374 -9.28 6.83 -4.43
N LEU A 375 -8.57 6.11 -3.55
CA LEU A 375 -9.05 5.80 -2.20
C LEU A 375 -9.19 7.09 -1.34
N GLN A 376 -8.30 8.07 -1.52
CA GLN A 376 -8.43 9.37 -0.85
C GLN A 376 -9.60 10.20 -1.39
N SER A 377 -9.92 10.15 -2.69
CA SER A 377 -11.06 10.89 -3.24
C SER A 377 -12.40 10.26 -2.83
N THR A 378 -12.50 8.93 -2.88
CA THR A 378 -13.70 8.18 -2.43
C THR A 378 -13.92 8.28 -0.92
N SER A 379 -12.85 8.28 -0.11
CA SER A 379 -12.94 8.57 1.33
C SER A 379 -13.51 9.98 1.60
N LYS A 380 -13.09 10.99 0.83
CA LYS A 380 -13.61 12.36 0.93
C LYS A 380 -15.08 12.45 0.55
N THR A 381 -15.53 11.82 -0.54
CA THR A 381 -16.95 11.84 -0.94
C THR A 381 -17.84 11.08 0.05
N LEU A 382 -17.41 9.91 0.51
CA LEU A 382 -18.13 9.18 1.57
C LEU A 382 -18.19 9.99 2.89
N SER A 383 -17.20 10.83 3.18
CA SER A 383 -17.19 11.72 4.35
C SER A 383 -18.11 12.95 4.19
N THR A 384 -18.19 13.59 3.01
CA THR A 384 -19.16 14.68 2.79
C THR A 384 -20.59 14.15 2.81
N GLU A 385 -20.81 12.97 2.22
CA GLU A 385 -22.08 12.26 2.31
C GLU A 385 -22.39 11.75 3.73
N LYS A 386 -21.38 11.48 4.56
CA LYS A 386 -21.56 11.17 5.99
C LYS A 386 -22.20 12.36 6.70
N ALA A 387 -21.64 13.54 6.54
CA ALA A 387 -22.18 14.79 7.10
C ALA A 387 -23.59 15.11 6.56
N ALA A 388 -23.83 14.92 5.25
CA ALA A 388 -25.11 15.27 4.62
C ALA A 388 -26.33 14.57 5.26
N LEU A 389 -26.27 13.24 5.45
CA LEU A 389 -27.37 12.53 6.12
C LEU A 389 -27.30 12.59 7.65
N GLN A 390 -26.17 13.00 8.23
CA GLN A 390 -26.14 13.41 9.64
C GLN A 390 -27.04 14.64 9.83
N GLN A 391 -26.89 15.67 8.99
CA GLN A 391 -27.77 16.84 9.01
C GLN A 391 -29.25 16.47 8.77
N GLN A 392 -29.54 15.65 7.76
CA GLN A 392 -30.92 15.20 7.48
C GLN A 392 -31.55 14.45 8.68
N SER A 393 -30.76 13.63 9.38
CA SER A 393 -31.25 12.92 10.57
C SER A 393 -31.42 13.84 11.79
N LEU A 394 -30.71 14.96 11.90
CA LEU A 394 -30.99 15.99 12.91
C LEU A 394 -32.28 16.75 12.58
N GLU A 395 -32.48 17.09 11.31
CA GLU A 395 -33.70 17.77 10.83
C GLU A 395 -34.95 16.92 11.10
N LEU A 396 -34.92 15.62 10.76
CA LEU A 396 -36.02 14.69 11.04
C LEU A 396 -36.30 14.54 12.54
N ARG A 397 -35.27 14.58 13.41
CA ARG A 397 -35.48 14.61 14.87
C ARG A 397 -36.17 15.89 15.32
N SER A 398 -35.77 17.05 14.78
CA SER A 398 -36.41 18.34 15.06
C SER A 398 -37.89 18.35 14.63
N GLN A 399 -38.20 17.81 13.44
CA GLN A 399 -39.57 17.63 12.97
C GLN A 399 -40.39 16.72 13.91
N VAL A 400 -39.82 15.61 14.39
CA VAL A 400 -40.48 14.71 15.35
C VAL A 400 -40.73 15.40 16.71
N ILE A 401 -39.79 16.21 17.21
CA ILE A 401 -39.96 16.98 18.46
C ILE A 401 -41.08 18.01 18.30
N SER A 402 -41.11 18.74 17.18
CA SER A 402 -42.17 19.69 16.83
C SER A 402 -43.55 19.00 16.76
N MET A 403 -43.64 17.84 16.09
CA MET A 403 -44.87 17.05 16.03
C MET A 403 -45.31 16.49 17.40
N ARG A 404 -44.38 16.09 18.29
CA ARG A 404 -44.72 15.70 19.67
C ARG A 404 -45.35 16.89 20.40
N SER A 405 -44.72 18.07 20.38
CA SER A 405 -45.27 19.29 20.99
C SER A 405 -46.65 19.70 20.46
N GLN A 406 -46.89 19.55 19.15
CA GLN A 406 -48.22 19.76 18.54
C GLN A 406 -49.27 18.74 19.02
N VAL A 407 -48.86 17.50 19.28
CA VAL A 407 -49.73 16.47 19.87
C VAL A 407 -49.99 16.76 21.35
N ASP A 408 -48.99 17.17 22.13
CA ASP A 408 -49.12 17.42 23.57
C ASP A 408 -50.00 18.64 23.86
N THR A 409 -49.86 19.71 23.08
CA THR A 409 -50.75 20.88 23.10
C THR A 409 -52.18 20.49 22.70
N SER A 410 -52.35 19.70 21.62
CA SER A 410 -53.66 19.19 21.20
C SER A 410 -54.33 18.31 22.27
N GLN A 411 -53.58 17.44 22.94
CA GLN A 411 -54.07 16.64 24.06
C GLN A 411 -54.49 17.51 25.25
N THR A 412 -53.75 18.59 25.53
CA THR A 412 -54.05 19.50 26.64
C THR A 412 -55.38 20.21 26.38
N VAL A 413 -55.54 20.83 25.20
CA VAL A 413 -56.82 21.43 24.76
C VAL A 413 -57.98 20.41 24.81
N GLN A 414 -57.75 19.13 24.50
CA GLN A 414 -58.76 18.08 24.66
C GLN A 414 -59.12 17.79 26.12
N ARG A 415 -58.14 17.73 27.04
CA ARG A 415 -58.39 17.59 28.49
C ARG A 415 -59.18 18.78 29.02
N ASP A 416 -58.79 19.99 28.64
CA ASP A 416 -59.42 21.24 29.10
C ASP A 416 -60.87 21.32 28.61
N PHE A 417 -61.13 20.96 27.35
CA PHE A 417 -62.49 20.86 26.81
C PHE A 417 -63.34 19.82 27.55
N VAL A 418 -62.78 18.65 27.89
CA VAL A 418 -63.48 17.62 28.68
C VAL A 418 -63.78 18.14 30.09
N GLN A 419 -62.82 18.75 30.78
CA GLN A 419 -63.02 19.33 32.12
C GLN A 419 -64.07 20.45 32.11
N LEU A 420 -64.02 21.35 31.11
CA LEU A 420 -65.00 22.41 30.92
C LEU A 420 -66.40 21.83 30.66
N SER A 421 -66.51 20.78 29.85
CA SER A 421 -67.78 20.11 29.58
C SER A 421 -68.38 19.45 30.83
N GLN A 422 -67.55 18.81 31.66
CA GLN A 422 -67.97 18.20 32.92
C GLN A 422 -68.39 19.27 33.95
N SER A 423 -67.61 20.35 34.09
CA SER A 423 -67.94 21.48 34.97
C SER A 423 -69.25 22.15 34.56
N LEU A 424 -69.45 22.41 33.26
CA LEU A 424 -70.70 22.93 32.72
C LEU A 424 -71.88 21.99 32.99
N GLN A 425 -71.70 20.68 32.78
CA GLN A 425 -72.74 19.68 33.00
C GLN A 425 -73.12 19.55 34.48
N MET A 426 -72.15 19.64 35.40
CA MET A 426 -72.40 19.72 36.84
C MET A 426 -73.14 21.00 37.23
N ARG A 427 -72.72 22.18 36.75
CA ARG A 427 -73.41 23.45 37.03
C ARG A 427 -74.85 23.45 36.51
N LEU A 428 -75.10 22.89 35.32
CA LEU A 428 -76.45 22.75 34.76
C LEU A 428 -77.33 21.81 35.61
N GLU A 429 -76.76 20.73 36.14
CA GLU A 429 -77.49 19.80 37.03
C GLU A 429 -77.80 20.44 38.39
N VAL A 430 -76.89 21.24 38.97
CA VAL A 430 -77.17 22.03 40.19
C VAL A 430 -78.29 23.04 39.94
N ILE A 431 -78.28 23.75 38.80
CA ILE A 431 -79.36 24.67 38.40
C ILE A 431 -80.69 23.91 38.22
N ARG A 432 -80.66 22.66 37.73
CA ARG A 432 -81.84 21.78 37.60
C ARG A 432 -82.39 21.28 38.95
N GLN A 433 -81.56 21.26 40.00
CA GLN A 433 -81.92 20.84 41.35
C GLN A 433 -82.32 22.02 42.27
N ALA A 434 -82.05 23.27 41.88
CA ALA A 434 -82.38 24.45 42.67
C ALA A 434 -83.90 24.68 42.78
N GLU A 435 -84.40 24.87 44.00
CA GLU A 435 -85.82 25.08 44.29
C GLU A 435 -86.24 26.56 44.22
N THR A 436 -85.28 27.49 44.21
CA THR A 436 -85.55 28.94 44.20
C THR A 436 -84.73 29.71 43.17
N LEU A 437 -85.27 30.84 42.69
CA LEU A 437 -84.60 31.74 41.75
C LEU A 437 -83.40 32.49 42.34
N GLU A 438 -83.19 32.43 43.66
CA GLU A 438 -82.04 33.05 44.33
C GLU A 438 -80.83 32.10 44.29
N GLN A 439 -81.02 30.81 44.58
CA GLN A 439 -80.00 29.77 44.39
C GLN A 439 -79.48 29.72 42.94
N VAL A 440 -80.36 29.84 41.94
CA VAL A 440 -79.96 29.88 40.53
C VAL A 440 -79.10 31.12 40.20
N ARG A 441 -79.33 32.27 40.87
CA ARG A 441 -78.48 33.46 40.71
C ARG A 441 -77.14 33.29 41.39
N GLU A 442 -77.10 32.64 42.56
CA GLU A 442 -75.87 32.40 43.31
C GLU A 442 -74.89 31.53 42.52
N VAL A 443 -75.34 30.40 41.95
CA VAL A 443 -74.52 29.53 41.09
C VAL A 443 -74.01 30.26 39.83
N LEU A 444 -74.80 31.18 39.28
CA LEU A 444 -74.40 32.02 38.13
C LEU A 444 -73.43 33.15 38.51
N GLU A 445 -73.53 33.72 39.70
CA GLU A 445 -72.54 34.67 40.23
C GLU A 445 -71.23 33.98 40.60
N GLU A 446 -71.29 32.81 41.21
CA GLU A 446 -70.12 32.03 41.62
C GLU A 446 -69.32 31.59 40.39
N GLY A 447 -70.00 31.08 39.36
CA GLY A 447 -69.38 30.80 38.06
C GLY A 447 -68.80 32.03 37.34
N ARG A 448 -69.28 33.24 37.66
CA ARG A 448 -68.74 34.52 37.16
C ARG A 448 -67.53 35.00 37.97
N ARG A 449 -67.44 34.66 39.26
CA ARG A 449 -66.28 34.92 40.13
C ARG A 449 -65.14 33.98 39.78
N GLU A 450 -65.40 32.68 39.59
CA GLU A 450 -64.38 31.72 39.14
C GLU A 450 -63.78 32.13 37.79
N ALA A 451 -64.61 32.48 36.80
CA ALA A 451 -64.15 32.94 35.48
C ALA A 451 -63.42 34.30 35.49
N ALA A 452 -63.47 35.05 36.59
CA ALA A 452 -62.68 36.26 36.80
C ALA A 452 -61.39 36.00 37.62
N SER A 453 -61.16 34.75 38.03
CA SER A 453 -60.03 34.34 38.90
C SER A 453 -59.01 33.43 38.21
N SER A 454 -59.36 32.82 37.07
CA SER A 454 -58.39 32.08 36.24
C SER A 454 -57.37 33.05 35.62
N PRO A 455 -56.05 32.89 35.88
CA PRO A 455 -55.04 33.75 35.28
C PRO A 455 -54.97 33.53 33.77
N VAL A 456 -54.73 34.61 33.02
CA VAL A 456 -54.49 34.56 31.58
C VAL A 456 -52.99 34.33 31.37
N ASP A 457 -52.55 33.09 31.54
CA ASP A 457 -51.19 32.66 31.20
C ASP A 457 -51.19 31.98 29.81
N SER A 458 -50.62 32.67 28.82
CA SER A 458 -50.31 32.16 27.48
C SER A 458 -49.41 33.15 26.72
N PRO A 459 -48.31 32.73 26.08
CA PRO A 459 -47.56 31.47 26.22
C PRO A 459 -46.27 31.59 27.04
#